data_AF-A0A554GME2-F1
#
_entry.id   AF-A0A554GME2-F1
#
_cell.length_a   1.000
_cell.length_b   1.000
_cell.length_c   1.000
_cell.angle_alpha   90.00
_cell.angle_beta   90.00
_cell.angle_gamma   90.00
#
_symmetry.space_group_name_H-M   'P 1'
#
loop_
_entity.id
_entity.type
_entity.pdbx_description
1 polymer ?
#
loop_
_entity_poly.entity_id
_entity_poly.type
_entity_poly.pdbx_seq_one_letter_code
_entity_poly.pdbx_strand_id
1 'polypeptide(L)'
;MKALQTLLAVAVLAVGCRPDFGTRSSRITEPRILAVKATPAEARPGEVVAYRALVAMADGAPALSWSTCATSKPATENNVVGASCLGKDVRAFGGRGPETSGEVPADACTLFGPDTPAPRPGEPPFRPHDADVTGGYYLPVRVDLPGSDPAVALERIRCNLVGASPEVARDFRERYVPNLAPHLLEVTAQVDGAPVALDALPAGATVTWRARWSGPEDVEPSAETYVVFDVVSQSLVERRESLRVSWYSTTGDFEADRTGRGEDETESFSENTWTAPTTPGPAQLWVVLRDARGGVDFLALNGAVVAR
;
A
#
# COMPACT_ATOMS: atom_id res chain seq x y z
N MET A 1 25.37 45.00 -51.74
CA MET A 1 25.51 43.53 -51.86
C MET A 1 26.06 43.03 -50.54
N LYS A 2 25.22 42.81 -49.52
CA LYS A 2 24.54 41.55 -49.12
C LYS A 2 25.48 40.36 -48.85
N ALA A 3 25.48 39.94 -47.58
CA ALA A 3 25.79 38.61 -47.00
C ALA A 3 27.26 38.17 -47.06
N LEU A 4 27.84 37.50 -46.07
CA LEU A 4 27.27 36.39 -45.31
C LEU A 4 27.98 36.23 -43.95
N GLN A 5 27.16 36.08 -42.90
CA GLN A 5 27.53 35.65 -41.55
C GLN A 5 27.87 34.17 -41.55
N THR A 6 28.87 33.75 -40.76
CA THR A 6 28.90 32.37 -40.26
C THR A 6 29.37 32.38 -38.81
N LEU A 7 28.40 32.51 -37.90
CA LEU A 7 28.58 32.13 -36.50
C LEU A 7 28.64 30.60 -36.43
N LEU A 8 29.74 30.07 -35.91
CA LEU A 8 29.88 28.65 -35.58
C LEU A 8 29.17 28.41 -34.25
N ALA A 9 27.88 28.07 -34.29
CA ALA A 9 27.13 27.63 -33.13
C ALA A 9 27.46 26.16 -32.83
N VAL A 10 28.33 25.93 -31.84
CA VAL A 10 28.60 24.61 -31.29
C VAL A 10 27.37 24.15 -30.52
N ALA A 11 26.56 23.28 -31.12
CA ALA A 11 25.47 22.60 -30.45
C ALA A 11 26.05 21.58 -29.45
N VAL A 12 26.15 21.98 -28.18
CA VAL A 12 26.40 21.05 -27.08
C VAL A 12 25.13 20.21 -26.90
N LEU A 13 25.13 19.02 -27.49
CA LEU A 13 24.17 17.97 -27.17
C LEU A 13 24.42 17.56 -25.72
N ALA A 14 23.61 18.09 -24.81
CA ALA A 14 23.55 17.63 -23.44
C ALA A 14 23.01 16.19 -23.44
N VAL A 15 23.93 15.22 -23.51
CA VAL A 15 23.64 13.82 -23.18
C VAL A 15 23.49 13.77 -21.66
N GLY A 16 22.31 14.14 -21.17
CA GLY A 16 21.93 13.92 -19.79
C GLY A 16 21.74 12.43 -19.57
N CYS A 17 22.79 11.73 -19.12
CA CYS A 17 22.64 10.38 -18.59
C CYS A 17 21.64 10.44 -17.43
N ARG A 18 20.41 9.97 -17.67
CA ARG A 18 19.46 9.72 -16.58
C ARG A 18 20.13 8.68 -15.67
N PRO A 19 20.30 8.96 -14.37
CA PRO A 19 20.88 7.98 -13.45
C PRO A 19 20.09 6.68 -13.57
N ASP A 20 20.78 5.57 -13.73
CA ASP A 20 20.18 4.26 -13.55
C ASP A 20 19.91 4.10 -12.05
N PHE A 21 18.64 4.19 -11.67
CA PHE A 21 18.20 4.07 -10.28
C PHE A 21 18.08 2.60 -9.84
N GLY A 22 18.61 1.65 -10.62
CA GLY A 22 18.51 0.21 -10.37
C GLY A 22 17.27 -0.41 -10.99
N THR A 23 17.02 -1.68 -10.64
CA THR A 23 15.84 -2.41 -11.10
C THR A 23 14.56 -1.74 -10.60
N ARG A 24 13.57 -1.56 -11.49
CA ARG A 24 12.26 -1.01 -11.14
C ARG A 24 11.62 -1.85 -10.04
N SER A 25 10.97 -1.19 -9.08
CA SER A 25 10.32 -1.90 -7.97
C SER A 25 9.14 -2.78 -8.41
N SER A 26 8.61 -2.53 -9.61
CA SER A 26 7.61 -3.33 -10.30
C SER A 26 8.15 -4.64 -10.90
N ARG A 27 9.47 -4.79 -11.08
CA ARG A 27 10.06 -6.02 -11.61
C ARG A 27 10.36 -6.99 -10.47
N ILE A 28 9.77 -8.18 -10.52
CA ILE A 28 9.97 -9.25 -9.54
C ILE A 28 10.94 -10.29 -10.11
N THR A 29 12.10 -10.41 -9.47
CA THR A 29 13.15 -11.36 -9.86
C THR A 29 13.43 -12.41 -8.79
N GLU A 30 12.88 -12.24 -7.59
CA GLU A 30 13.07 -13.13 -6.45
C GLU A 30 11.80 -13.20 -5.59
N PRO A 31 11.63 -14.28 -4.79
CA PRO A 31 10.48 -14.42 -3.89
C PRO A 31 10.41 -13.28 -2.88
N ARG A 32 9.23 -12.65 -2.78
CA ARG A 32 8.98 -11.59 -1.80
C ARG A 32 7.50 -11.39 -1.53
N ILE A 33 7.21 -10.80 -0.38
CA ILE A 33 5.86 -10.38 0.00
C ILE A 33 5.59 -9.02 -0.67
N LEU A 34 4.49 -8.92 -1.40
CA LEU A 34 4.06 -7.69 -2.09
C LEU A 34 3.02 -6.91 -1.29
N ALA A 35 2.16 -7.63 -0.55
CA ALA A 35 1.06 -7.05 0.19
C ALA A 35 0.58 -7.97 1.30
N VAL A 36 -0.10 -7.39 2.29
CA VAL A 36 -0.90 -8.10 3.27
C VAL A 36 -2.26 -7.43 3.29
N LYS A 37 -3.32 -8.23 3.17
CA LYS A 37 -4.70 -7.83 3.35
C LYS A 37 -5.12 -8.18 4.77
N ALA A 38 -5.74 -7.23 5.45
CA ALA A 38 -6.37 -7.42 6.75
C ALA A 38 -7.89 -7.43 6.62
N THR A 39 -8.58 -8.19 7.48
CA THR A 39 -10.04 -8.22 7.55
C THR A 39 -10.47 -8.39 9.02
N PRO A 40 -11.11 -7.38 9.63
CA PRO A 40 -11.41 -6.04 9.05
C PRO A 40 -10.14 -5.25 8.71
N ALA A 41 -10.26 -4.19 7.90
CA ALA A 41 -9.13 -3.31 7.56
C ALA A 41 -8.82 -2.26 8.65
N GLU A 42 -9.71 -2.16 9.64
CA GLU A 42 -9.53 -1.40 10.86
C GLU A 42 -10.13 -2.17 12.04
N ALA A 43 -9.37 -2.25 13.13
CA ALA A 43 -9.79 -2.99 14.32
C ALA A 43 -9.47 -2.24 15.63
N ARG A 44 -10.20 -2.58 16.69
CA ARG A 44 -9.92 -2.12 18.06
C ARG A 44 -8.99 -3.10 18.77
N PRO A 45 -8.24 -2.64 19.79
CA PRO A 45 -7.60 -3.55 20.75
C PRO A 45 -8.60 -4.60 21.27
N GLY A 46 -8.21 -5.86 21.23
CA GLY A 46 -9.03 -7.01 21.60
C GLY A 46 -9.83 -7.65 20.46
N GLU A 47 -9.93 -7.02 19.29
CA GLU A 47 -10.60 -7.62 18.14
C GLU A 47 -9.67 -8.53 17.35
N VAL A 48 -10.23 -9.59 16.74
CA VAL A 48 -9.48 -10.53 15.90
C VAL A 48 -9.48 -10.04 14.47
N VAL A 49 -8.29 -9.99 13.87
CA VAL A 49 -8.07 -9.65 12.47
C VAL A 49 -7.54 -10.86 11.73
N ALA A 50 -8.14 -11.16 10.58
CA ALA A 50 -7.63 -12.14 9.63
C ALA A 50 -6.66 -11.46 8.67
N TYR A 51 -5.50 -12.09 8.44
CA TYR A 51 -4.47 -11.59 7.54
C TYR A 51 -4.21 -12.57 6.41
N ARG A 52 -4.01 -12.05 5.20
CA ARG A 52 -3.59 -12.81 4.02
C ARG A 52 -2.45 -12.10 3.30
N ALA A 53 -1.33 -12.78 3.13
CA ALA A 53 -0.18 -12.26 2.39
C ALA A 53 -0.29 -12.59 0.89
N LEU A 54 0.07 -11.62 0.05
CA LEU A 54 0.41 -11.85 -1.34
C LEU A 54 1.91 -12.07 -1.45
N VAL A 55 2.31 -13.28 -1.83
CA VAL A 55 3.71 -13.64 -2.05
C VAL A 55 3.94 -13.87 -3.54
N ALA A 56 4.91 -13.15 -4.11
CA ALA A 56 5.31 -13.33 -5.50
C ALA A 56 6.41 -14.38 -5.60
N MET A 57 6.41 -15.12 -6.73
CA MET A 57 7.37 -16.19 -7.03
C MET A 57 7.51 -17.25 -5.91
N ALA A 58 6.42 -17.54 -5.19
CA ALA A 58 6.40 -18.62 -4.23
C ALA A 58 6.07 -19.95 -4.94
N ASP A 59 6.95 -20.94 -4.79
CA ASP A 59 6.66 -22.31 -5.20
C ASP A 59 5.77 -22.97 -4.13
N GLY A 60 4.50 -23.20 -4.46
CA GLY A 60 3.53 -23.78 -3.53
C GLY A 60 3.13 -22.84 -2.39
N ALA A 61 2.78 -23.40 -1.24
CA ALA A 61 2.35 -22.62 -0.07
C ALA A 61 3.58 -22.15 0.73
N PRO A 62 3.89 -20.83 0.77
CA PRO A 62 5.07 -20.34 1.48
C PRO A 62 4.89 -20.48 3.00
N ALA A 63 5.94 -20.92 3.68
CA ALA A 63 5.97 -20.96 5.14
C ALA A 63 6.28 -19.56 5.68
N LEU A 64 5.25 -18.78 5.97
CA LEU A 64 5.40 -17.46 6.60
C LEU A 64 5.30 -17.55 8.11
N SER A 65 5.98 -16.65 8.82
CA SER A 65 5.73 -16.38 10.24
C SER A 65 5.24 -14.96 10.45
N TRP A 66 4.33 -14.80 11.41
CA TRP A 66 3.61 -13.56 11.67
C TRP A 66 3.92 -13.03 13.05
N SER A 67 4.13 -11.72 13.16
CA SER A 67 4.36 -11.07 14.45
C SER A 67 3.90 -9.61 14.41
N THR A 68 3.60 -9.01 15.56
CA THR A 68 3.43 -7.56 15.66
C THR A 68 4.71 -6.94 16.22
N CYS A 69 5.00 -5.68 15.91
CA CYS A 69 6.03 -4.96 16.66
C CYS A 69 5.66 -4.90 18.14
N ALA A 70 6.65 -5.06 19.03
CA ALA A 70 6.43 -5.03 20.48
C ALA A 70 6.70 -3.65 21.11
N THR A 71 7.31 -2.73 20.35
CA THR A 71 7.78 -1.43 20.82
C THR A 71 7.48 -0.32 19.81
N SER A 72 7.21 0.88 20.31
CA SER A 72 7.05 2.09 19.50
C SER A 72 8.37 2.48 18.82
N LYS A 73 8.32 3.04 17.61
CA LYS A 73 9.53 3.58 16.97
C LYS A 73 10.04 4.83 17.73
N PRO A 74 11.35 4.96 17.98
CA PRO A 74 11.91 6.20 18.53
C PRO A 74 11.63 7.40 17.60
N ALA A 75 11.44 8.59 18.19
CA ALA A 75 11.22 9.82 17.42
C ALA A 75 12.41 10.19 16.51
N THR A 76 13.61 9.70 16.81
CA THR A 76 14.82 9.89 16.01
C THR A 76 14.89 9.00 14.77
N GLU A 77 13.99 8.03 14.62
CA GLU A 77 13.97 7.11 13.48
C GLU A 77 12.98 7.57 12.41
N ASN A 78 13.49 7.76 11.18
CA ASN A 78 12.71 8.19 10.03
C ASN A 78 12.06 7.02 9.26
N ASN A 79 12.11 5.81 9.80
CA ASN A 79 11.43 4.64 9.22
C ASN A 79 9.97 4.57 9.68
N VAL A 80 9.20 3.72 8.98
CA VAL A 80 7.81 3.42 9.32
C VAL A 80 7.71 2.65 10.64
N VAL A 81 8.69 1.77 10.91
CA VAL A 81 8.83 1.02 12.17
C VAL A 81 10.22 1.23 12.76
N GLY A 82 10.34 0.95 14.06
CA GLY A 82 11.64 0.94 14.73
C GLY A 82 12.53 -0.20 14.24
N ALA A 83 13.85 0.00 14.21
CA ALA A 83 14.82 -1.05 13.86
C ALA A 83 14.66 -2.32 14.72
N SER A 84 14.23 -2.17 15.98
CA SER A 84 13.92 -3.26 16.91
C SER A 84 12.86 -4.24 16.38
N CYS A 85 11.86 -3.74 15.65
CA CYS A 85 10.79 -4.55 15.07
C CYS A 85 11.28 -5.40 13.89
N LEU A 86 12.26 -4.91 13.13
CA LEU A 86 12.94 -5.69 12.10
C LEU A 86 13.89 -6.74 12.72
N GLY A 87 14.26 -6.55 13.99
CA GLY A 87 15.06 -7.47 14.79
C GLY A 87 14.23 -8.50 15.56
N LYS A 88 14.40 -8.53 16.89
CA LYS A 88 13.80 -9.56 17.76
C LYS A 88 12.63 -9.07 18.61
N ASP A 89 12.39 -7.76 18.66
CA ASP A 89 11.38 -7.17 19.54
C ASP A 89 10.00 -7.20 18.89
N VAL A 90 9.50 -8.42 18.73
CA VAL A 90 8.21 -8.72 18.10
C VAL A 90 7.42 -9.70 18.95
N ARG A 91 6.08 -9.65 18.81
CA ARG A 91 5.15 -10.57 19.46
C ARG A 91 4.60 -11.50 18.39
N ALA A 92 5.07 -12.74 18.39
CA ALA A 92 4.57 -13.75 17.47
C ALA A 92 3.08 -14.02 17.71
N PHE A 93 2.32 -14.22 16.63
CA PHE A 93 0.91 -14.58 16.71
C PHE A 93 0.51 -15.53 15.58
N GLY A 94 -0.59 -16.26 15.78
CA GLY A 94 -1.21 -17.08 14.76
C GLY A 94 -0.38 -18.27 14.26
N GLY A 95 -0.68 -18.72 13.05
CA GLY A 95 -0.10 -19.93 12.44
C GLY A 95 1.06 -19.67 11.48
N ARG A 96 1.57 -20.75 10.87
CA ARG A 96 2.52 -20.68 9.75
C ARG A 96 1.78 -20.81 8.43
N GLY A 97 2.05 -19.92 7.47
CA GLY A 97 1.43 -19.96 6.14
C GLY A 97 1.01 -18.59 5.62
N PRO A 98 0.45 -18.52 4.40
CA PRO A 98 0.06 -17.26 3.75
C PRO A 98 -1.15 -16.58 4.41
N GLU A 99 -1.87 -17.30 5.28
CA GLU A 99 -3.04 -16.80 6.00
C GLU A 99 -2.90 -17.07 7.49
N THR A 100 -3.40 -16.15 8.29
CA THR A 100 -3.41 -16.27 9.75
C THR A 100 -4.52 -15.42 10.36
N SER A 101 -4.72 -15.54 11.67
CA SER A 101 -5.54 -14.59 12.42
C SER A 101 -4.89 -14.31 13.77
N GLY A 102 -5.08 -13.09 14.27
CA GLY A 102 -4.53 -12.65 15.54
C GLY A 102 -5.36 -11.54 16.15
N GLU A 103 -5.32 -11.45 17.47
CA GLU A 103 -5.96 -10.37 18.22
C GLU A 103 -5.08 -9.12 18.19
N VAL A 104 -5.70 -7.94 18.01
CA VAL A 104 -5.02 -6.66 18.19
C VAL A 104 -4.63 -6.54 19.67
N PRO A 105 -3.34 -6.38 20.02
CA PRO A 105 -2.91 -6.33 21.41
C PRO A 105 -3.64 -5.24 22.21
N ALA A 106 -4.00 -5.53 23.46
CA ALA A 106 -4.71 -4.60 24.35
C ALA A 106 -3.96 -3.27 24.58
N ASP A 107 -2.63 -3.27 24.45
CA ASP A 107 -1.75 -2.11 24.60
C ASP A 107 -1.42 -1.43 23.26
N ALA A 108 -2.06 -1.81 22.13
CA ALA A 108 -1.76 -1.26 20.81
C ALA A 108 -1.94 0.26 20.75
N CYS A 109 -3.01 0.80 21.34
CA CYS A 109 -3.23 2.24 21.39
C CYS A 109 -2.26 2.99 22.33
N THR A 110 -1.67 2.29 23.30
CA THR A 110 -0.63 2.86 24.17
C THR A 110 0.73 2.89 23.48
N LEU A 111 1.04 1.89 22.64
CA LEU A 111 2.33 1.76 21.96
C LEU A 111 2.40 2.46 20.60
N PHE A 112 1.28 2.50 19.88
CA PHE A 112 1.22 2.99 18.50
C PHE A 112 0.13 4.03 18.29
N GLY A 113 -0.68 4.28 19.31
CA GLY A 113 -1.77 5.25 19.31
C GLY A 113 -1.51 6.44 20.23
N PRO A 114 -2.54 7.24 20.48
CA PRO A 114 -2.42 8.46 21.26
C PRO A 114 -2.63 8.25 22.76
N ASP A 115 -2.94 7.03 23.20
CA ASP A 115 -3.16 6.77 24.61
C ASP A 115 -1.82 6.83 25.35
N THR A 116 -1.68 7.74 26.30
CA THR A 116 -0.46 7.85 27.11
C THR A 116 -0.71 7.30 28.51
N PRO A 117 0.25 6.55 29.09
CA PRO A 117 0.15 6.19 30.50
C PRO A 117 0.18 7.46 31.37
N ALA A 118 -0.43 7.38 32.55
CA ALA A 118 -0.38 8.50 33.50
C ALA A 118 1.09 8.81 33.87
N PRO A 119 1.52 10.09 33.83
CA PRO A 119 2.87 10.45 34.24
C PRO A 119 3.08 10.12 35.72
N ARG A 120 4.28 9.67 36.06
CA ARG A 120 4.65 9.51 37.48
C ARG A 120 4.76 10.88 38.15
N PRO A 121 4.55 10.98 39.47
CA PRO A 121 4.75 12.24 40.18
C PRO A 121 6.15 12.81 39.94
N GLY A 122 6.22 14.05 39.41
CA GLY A 122 7.48 14.73 39.11
C GLY A 122 8.06 14.46 37.73
N GLU A 123 7.47 13.55 36.94
CA GLU A 123 7.85 13.33 35.54
C GLU A 123 6.93 14.14 34.60
N PRO A 124 7.44 14.64 33.46
CA PRO A 124 6.60 15.29 32.46
C PRO A 124 5.59 14.30 31.86
N PRO A 125 4.41 14.77 31.40
CA PRO A 125 3.48 13.94 30.63
C PRO A 125 4.17 13.33 29.40
N PHE A 126 3.82 12.08 29.09
CA PHE A 126 4.22 11.46 27.83
C PHE A 126 3.60 12.22 26.66
N ARG A 127 4.34 12.33 25.55
CA ARG A 127 3.83 12.87 24.30
C ARG A 127 3.03 11.77 23.59
N PRO A 128 1.75 11.99 23.25
CA PRO A 128 0.97 11.08 22.39
C PRO A 128 1.65 10.86 21.03
N HIS A 129 1.40 9.71 20.40
CA HIS A 129 1.72 9.57 18.98
C HIS A 129 0.81 10.48 18.14
N ASP A 130 1.38 11.06 17.10
CA ASP A 130 0.63 11.83 16.13
C ASP A 130 -0.09 10.87 15.18
N ALA A 131 -1.36 11.15 14.89
CA ALA A 131 -2.07 10.45 13.84
C ALA A 131 -1.44 10.76 12.47
N ASP A 132 -1.66 9.89 11.49
CA ASP A 132 -1.35 10.21 10.11
C ASP A 132 -2.32 11.27 9.53
N VAL A 133 -2.13 11.62 8.25
CA VAL A 133 -2.97 12.60 7.54
C VAL A 133 -4.44 12.16 7.35
N THR A 134 -4.76 10.91 7.66
CA THR A 134 -6.12 10.35 7.66
C THR A 134 -6.71 10.24 9.07
N GLY A 135 -5.99 10.70 10.10
CA GLY A 135 -6.38 10.55 11.50
C GLY A 135 -6.16 9.15 12.07
N GLY A 136 -5.42 8.30 11.37
CA GLY A 136 -5.18 6.91 11.74
C GLY A 136 -3.94 6.67 12.58
N TYR A 137 -3.98 5.56 13.31
CA TYR A 137 -2.86 4.93 13.99
C TYR A 137 -2.70 3.51 13.46
N TYR A 138 -1.47 2.97 13.49
CA TYR A 138 -1.21 1.67 12.90
C TYR A 138 -0.41 0.76 13.81
N LEU A 139 -0.91 -0.47 13.99
CA LEU A 139 -0.16 -1.59 14.53
C LEU A 139 0.67 -2.20 13.40
N PRO A 140 2.00 -2.18 13.46
CA PRO A 140 2.79 -2.78 12.41
C PRO A 140 2.83 -4.31 12.58
N VAL A 141 2.44 -5.01 11.52
CA VAL A 141 2.41 -6.46 11.40
C VAL A 141 3.59 -6.89 10.53
N ARG A 142 4.56 -7.56 11.15
CA ARG A 142 5.71 -8.15 10.46
C ARG A 142 5.34 -9.53 9.93
N VAL A 143 5.76 -9.79 8.69
CA VAL A 143 5.64 -11.08 8.02
C VAL A 143 7.01 -11.48 7.51
N ASP A 144 7.51 -12.61 7.98
CA ASP A 144 8.80 -13.15 7.56
C ASP A 144 8.58 -14.24 6.50
N LEU A 145 9.31 -14.11 5.39
CA LEU A 145 9.44 -15.13 4.36
C LEU A 145 10.88 -15.68 4.42
N PRO A 146 11.09 -16.99 4.61
CA PRO A 146 12.43 -17.56 4.67
C PRO A 146 13.26 -17.22 3.42
N GLY A 147 14.44 -16.64 3.62
CA GLY A 147 15.34 -16.26 2.53
C GLY A 147 15.10 -14.87 1.93
N SER A 148 14.15 -14.10 2.47
CA SER A 148 13.85 -12.73 2.04
C SER A 148 13.85 -11.77 3.24
N ASP A 149 13.95 -10.46 2.96
CA ASP A 149 13.76 -9.45 3.98
C ASP A 149 12.34 -9.47 4.56
N PRO A 150 12.15 -9.16 5.86
CA PRO A 150 10.83 -9.09 6.47
C PRO A 150 9.99 -7.99 5.80
N ALA A 151 8.72 -8.30 5.55
CA ALA A 151 7.75 -7.31 5.15
C ALA A 151 6.99 -6.77 6.37
N VAL A 152 6.61 -5.50 6.30
CA VAL A 152 5.77 -4.86 7.33
C VAL A 152 4.49 -4.35 6.67
N ALA A 153 3.37 -4.84 7.17
CA ALA A 153 2.05 -4.29 6.91
C ALA A 153 1.62 -3.39 8.06
N LEU A 154 0.70 -2.47 7.79
CA LEU A 154 0.19 -1.51 8.76
C LEU A 154 -1.29 -1.80 8.98
N GLU A 155 -1.63 -2.45 10.08
CA GLU A 155 -3.02 -2.66 10.50
C GLU A 155 -3.55 -1.37 11.12
N ARG A 156 -4.62 -0.80 10.58
CA ARG A 156 -5.21 0.41 11.15
C ARG A 156 -5.88 0.07 12.48
N ILE A 157 -5.47 0.75 13.55
CA ILE A 157 -6.06 0.56 14.88
C ILE A 157 -6.95 1.74 15.26
N ARG A 158 -8.11 1.44 15.81
CA ARG A 158 -9.06 2.44 16.29
C ARG A 158 -8.78 2.78 17.75
N CYS A 159 -8.25 3.99 17.98
CA CYS A 159 -7.92 4.52 19.29
C CYS A 159 -8.79 5.74 19.69
N ASN A 160 -8.60 6.25 20.90
CA ASN A 160 -9.30 7.44 21.36
C ASN A 160 -8.86 8.70 20.61
N LEU A 161 -9.77 9.66 20.50
CA LEU A 161 -9.48 10.96 19.91
C LEU A 161 -8.90 11.91 20.98
N VAL A 162 -7.59 12.15 20.93
CA VAL A 162 -6.90 13.02 21.90
C VAL A 162 -6.93 14.47 21.45
N GLY A 163 -7.17 15.39 22.40
CA GLY A 163 -7.16 16.83 22.17
C GLY A 163 -8.46 17.42 21.63
N ALA A 164 -9.46 16.60 21.31
CA ALA A 164 -10.78 17.07 20.89
C ALA A 164 -11.65 17.52 22.07
N SER A 165 -12.51 18.52 21.85
CA SER A 165 -13.53 18.91 22.82
C SER A 165 -14.57 17.79 23.01
N PRO A 166 -15.30 17.76 24.14
CA PRO A 166 -16.36 16.75 24.35
C PRO A 166 -17.43 16.75 23.25
N GLU A 167 -17.72 17.92 22.68
CA GLU A 167 -18.66 18.09 21.57
C GLU A 167 -18.11 17.48 20.27
N VAL A 168 -16.87 17.80 19.90
CA VAL A 168 -16.23 17.24 18.69
C VAL A 168 -16.05 15.73 18.83
N ALA A 169 -15.67 15.24 20.01
CA ALA A 169 -15.54 13.81 20.27
C ALA A 169 -16.89 13.07 20.16
N ARG A 170 -18.00 13.73 20.53
CA ARG A 170 -19.35 13.19 20.31
C ARG A 170 -19.70 13.15 18.82
N ASP A 171 -19.52 14.26 18.12
CA ASP A 171 -19.79 14.35 16.67
C ASP A 171 -18.97 13.31 15.89
N PHE A 172 -17.71 13.12 16.26
CA PHE A 172 -16.85 12.10 15.66
C PHE A 172 -17.40 10.70 15.89
N ARG A 173 -17.83 10.35 17.10
CA ARG A 173 -18.43 9.03 17.38
C ARG A 173 -19.71 8.76 16.59
N GLU A 174 -20.47 9.81 16.28
CA GLU A 174 -21.72 9.72 15.50
C GLU A 174 -21.47 9.58 14.00
N ARG A 175 -20.43 10.24 13.46
CA ARG A 175 -20.15 10.30 12.01
C ARG A 175 -19.05 9.36 11.54
N TYR A 176 -18.23 8.82 12.44
CA TYR A 176 -17.08 8.01 12.07
C TYR A 176 -17.50 6.65 11.52
N VAL A 177 -16.97 6.34 10.33
CA VAL A 177 -17.09 5.03 9.68
C VAL A 177 -15.72 4.33 9.72
N PRO A 178 -15.62 3.11 10.29
CA PRO A 178 -14.39 2.32 10.24
C PRO A 178 -13.95 2.06 8.80
N ASN A 179 -12.64 2.03 8.56
CA ASN A 179 -12.12 1.75 7.23
C ASN A 179 -12.56 0.36 6.74
N LEU A 180 -13.06 0.28 5.51
CA LEU A 180 -13.20 -0.99 4.80
C LEU A 180 -12.10 -1.07 3.72
N ALA A 181 -11.63 -2.29 3.46
CA ALA A 181 -10.68 -2.48 2.37
C ALA A 181 -11.37 -2.23 1.02
N PRO A 182 -10.69 -1.59 0.05
CA PRO A 182 -11.22 -1.46 -1.30
C PRO A 182 -11.31 -2.85 -1.93
N HIS A 183 -12.15 -3.02 -2.96
CA HIS A 183 -12.27 -4.31 -3.65
C HIS A 183 -11.79 -4.21 -5.10
N LEU A 184 -10.79 -5.01 -5.46
CA LEU A 184 -10.29 -5.08 -6.83
C LEU A 184 -11.19 -6.01 -7.66
N LEU A 185 -12.01 -5.43 -8.54
CA LEU A 185 -13.02 -6.13 -9.32
C LEU A 185 -12.43 -6.91 -10.50
N GLU A 186 -11.71 -6.20 -11.36
CA GLU A 186 -11.15 -6.78 -12.58
C GLU A 186 -9.84 -6.10 -12.97
N VAL A 187 -8.99 -6.88 -13.62
CA VAL A 187 -7.79 -6.40 -14.31
C VAL A 187 -7.84 -6.91 -15.74
N THR A 188 -7.90 -5.99 -16.70
CA THR A 188 -8.02 -6.31 -18.13
C THR A 188 -6.80 -5.83 -18.88
N ALA A 189 -6.48 -6.51 -19.98
CA ALA A 189 -5.37 -6.21 -20.87
C ALA A 189 -5.89 -5.88 -22.27
N GLN A 190 -5.31 -4.86 -22.91
CA GLN A 190 -5.66 -4.44 -24.26
C GLN A 190 -4.39 -4.16 -25.10
N VAL A 191 -4.46 -4.47 -26.40
CA VAL A 191 -3.45 -4.07 -27.40
C VAL A 191 -4.19 -3.32 -28.49
N ASP A 192 -3.73 -2.11 -28.82
CA ASP A 192 -4.37 -1.23 -29.81
C ASP A 192 -5.88 -1.02 -29.55
N GLY A 193 -6.27 -0.97 -28.27
CA GLY A 193 -7.66 -0.79 -27.83
C GLY A 193 -8.54 -2.04 -27.90
N ALA A 194 -8.01 -3.19 -28.37
CA ALA A 194 -8.72 -4.46 -28.38
C ALA A 194 -8.34 -5.32 -27.16
N PRO A 195 -9.29 -5.97 -26.48
CA PRO A 195 -9.00 -6.91 -25.41
C PRO A 195 -8.07 -8.04 -25.88
N VAL A 196 -7.11 -8.41 -25.04
CA VAL A 196 -6.21 -9.54 -25.28
C VAL A 196 -6.28 -10.55 -24.14
N ALA A 197 -6.24 -11.83 -24.47
CA ALA A 197 -6.19 -12.89 -23.48
C ALA A 197 -4.82 -12.93 -22.80
N LEU A 198 -4.80 -13.17 -21.49
CA LEU A 198 -3.56 -13.12 -20.69
C LEU A 198 -2.57 -14.23 -21.07
N ASP A 199 -3.05 -15.35 -21.61
CA ASP A 199 -2.25 -16.48 -22.10
C ASP A 199 -1.75 -16.31 -23.55
N ALA A 200 -2.05 -15.18 -24.18
CA ALA A 200 -1.69 -14.88 -25.57
C ALA A 200 -1.19 -13.43 -25.75
N LEU A 201 -0.42 -12.90 -24.79
CA LEU A 201 0.16 -11.56 -24.89
C LEU A 201 1.22 -11.52 -26.01
N PRO A 202 1.12 -10.67 -27.04
CA PRO A 202 2.08 -10.71 -28.14
C PRO A 202 3.46 -10.21 -27.73
N ALA A 203 4.52 -10.93 -28.14
CA ALA A 203 5.90 -10.56 -27.87
C ALA A 203 6.23 -9.16 -28.39
N GLY A 204 6.90 -8.35 -27.55
CA GLY A 204 7.28 -6.98 -27.85
C GLY A 204 6.11 -6.02 -28.08
N ALA A 205 4.87 -6.38 -27.73
CA ALA A 205 3.74 -5.47 -27.81
C ALA A 205 3.69 -4.50 -26.63
N THR A 206 3.02 -3.37 -26.84
CA THR A 206 2.60 -2.46 -25.79
C THR A 206 1.20 -2.84 -25.37
N VAL A 207 1.03 -3.22 -24.10
CA VAL A 207 -0.25 -3.66 -23.53
C VAL A 207 -0.73 -2.60 -22.54
N THR A 208 -1.94 -2.10 -22.74
CA THR A 208 -2.63 -1.26 -21.75
C THR A 208 -3.34 -2.17 -20.75
N TRP A 209 -2.96 -2.04 -19.48
CA TRP A 209 -3.60 -2.71 -18.36
C TRP A 209 -4.56 -1.76 -17.67
N ARG A 210 -5.77 -2.22 -17.37
CA ARG A 210 -6.77 -1.46 -16.61
C ARG A 210 -7.18 -2.24 -15.38
N ALA A 211 -6.95 -1.68 -14.20
CA ALA A 211 -7.45 -2.17 -12.93
C ALA A 211 -8.71 -1.39 -12.56
N ARG A 212 -9.80 -2.09 -12.27
CA ARG A 212 -11.07 -1.51 -11.80
C ARG A 212 -11.40 -2.02 -10.42
N TRP A 213 -12.12 -1.21 -9.66
CA TRP A 213 -12.42 -1.51 -8.28
C TRP A 213 -13.81 -1.00 -7.89
N SER A 214 -14.31 -1.49 -6.76
CA SER A 214 -15.56 -1.05 -6.12
C SER A 214 -15.34 -0.92 -4.61
N GLY A 215 -16.35 -0.41 -3.91
CA GLY A 215 -16.44 -0.62 -2.46
C GLY A 215 -16.81 -2.07 -2.15
N PRO A 216 -16.83 -2.45 -0.87
CA PRO A 216 -17.38 -3.73 -0.43
C PRO A 216 -18.86 -3.84 -0.84
N GLU A 217 -19.31 -5.02 -1.28
CA GLU A 217 -20.73 -5.31 -1.55
C GLU A 217 -21.47 -4.28 -2.45
N ASP A 218 -20.92 -3.96 -3.64
CA ASP A 218 -21.51 -3.00 -4.58
C ASP A 218 -21.77 -1.59 -3.99
N VAL A 219 -21.14 -1.24 -2.86
CA VAL A 219 -21.21 0.09 -2.29
C VAL A 219 -20.37 1.04 -3.14
N GLU A 220 -21.06 1.98 -3.78
CA GLU A 220 -20.46 3.16 -4.41
C GLU A 220 -20.54 4.37 -3.48
N PRO A 221 -19.50 5.22 -3.41
CA PRO A 221 -18.23 5.14 -4.13
C PRO A 221 -17.25 4.13 -3.52
N SER A 222 -16.38 3.56 -4.36
CA SER A 222 -15.29 2.67 -3.92
C SER A 222 -14.23 3.31 -3.02
N ALA A 223 -14.15 4.64 -3.09
CA ALA A 223 -13.31 5.46 -2.22
C ALA A 223 -14.24 6.08 -1.18
N GLU A 224 -14.10 5.65 0.06
CA GLU A 224 -15.01 6.03 1.11
C GLU A 224 -14.87 7.50 1.47
N THR A 225 -15.98 8.09 1.92
CA THR A 225 -15.96 9.40 2.56
C THR A 225 -15.92 9.20 4.06
N TYR A 226 -15.02 9.92 4.74
CA TYR A 226 -14.79 9.78 6.17
C TYR A 226 -14.51 11.13 6.83
N VAL A 227 -14.72 11.20 8.14
CA VAL A 227 -14.37 12.36 8.95
C VAL A 227 -12.99 12.18 9.58
N VAL A 228 -12.17 13.22 9.51
CA VAL A 228 -10.89 13.32 10.22
C VAL A 228 -10.96 14.50 11.19
N PHE A 229 -10.38 14.33 12.38
CA PHE A 229 -10.18 15.46 13.29
C PHE A 229 -8.94 16.23 12.86
N ASP A 230 -9.15 17.46 12.43
CA ASP A 230 -8.08 18.39 12.13
C ASP A 230 -7.66 19.12 13.41
N VAL A 231 -6.45 18.84 13.87
CA VAL A 231 -5.89 19.40 15.09
C VAL A 231 -5.59 20.90 15.00
N VAL A 232 -5.44 21.45 13.79
CA VAL A 232 -5.18 22.88 13.57
C VAL A 232 -6.49 23.66 13.66
N SER A 233 -7.52 23.21 12.94
CA SER A 233 -8.84 23.87 12.96
C SER A 233 -9.69 23.46 14.17
N GLN A 234 -9.28 22.43 14.92
CA GLN A 234 -10.01 21.86 16.06
C GLN A 234 -11.43 21.44 15.68
N SER A 235 -11.60 20.90 14.46
CA SER A 235 -12.89 20.54 13.89
C SER A 235 -12.83 19.24 13.09
N LEU A 236 -14.00 18.68 12.77
CA LEU A 236 -14.08 17.55 11.86
C LEU A 236 -14.11 18.04 10.42
N VAL A 237 -13.21 17.51 9.62
CA VAL A 237 -13.14 17.75 8.18
C VAL A 237 -13.55 16.46 7.47
N GLU A 238 -14.40 16.58 6.47
CA GLU A 238 -14.76 15.48 5.61
C GLU A 238 -13.69 15.29 4.53
N ARG A 239 -13.30 14.04 4.29
CA ARG A 239 -12.34 13.65 3.26
C ARG A 239 -12.85 12.45 2.50
N ARG A 240 -12.33 12.28 1.30
CA ARG A 240 -12.53 11.09 0.48
C ARG A 240 -11.22 10.36 0.31
N GLU A 241 -11.24 9.05 0.27
CA GLU A 241 -10.02 8.27 0.08
C GLU A 241 -9.40 8.49 -1.30
N SER A 242 -8.07 8.54 -1.32
CA SER A 242 -7.32 8.28 -2.55
C SER A 242 -7.07 6.78 -2.70
N LEU A 243 -7.11 6.26 -3.92
CA LEU A 243 -6.80 4.87 -4.23
C LEU A 243 -5.51 4.76 -5.03
N ARG A 244 -4.70 3.76 -4.72
CA ARG A 244 -3.41 3.52 -5.38
C ARG A 244 -3.28 2.08 -5.84
N VAL A 245 -2.89 1.90 -7.09
CA VAL A 245 -2.58 0.60 -7.68
C VAL A 245 -1.07 0.47 -7.81
N SER A 246 -0.50 -0.61 -7.30
CA SER A 246 0.89 -0.99 -7.53
C SER A 246 0.93 -2.19 -8.48
N TRP A 247 1.81 -2.10 -9.48
CA TRP A 247 1.89 -3.06 -10.58
C TRP A 247 3.20 -3.82 -10.48
N TYR A 248 3.13 -5.15 -10.62
CA TYR A 248 4.29 -6.01 -10.55
C TYR A 248 4.27 -7.07 -11.66
N SER A 249 5.45 -7.47 -12.14
CA SER A 249 5.57 -8.53 -13.13
C SER A 249 6.91 -9.27 -13.03
N THR A 250 6.94 -10.55 -13.45
CA THR A 250 8.20 -11.30 -13.61
C THR A 250 8.92 -10.98 -14.92
N THR A 251 8.19 -10.47 -15.90
CA THR A 251 8.68 -10.16 -17.24
C THR A 251 8.05 -8.89 -17.81
N GLY A 252 8.69 -8.30 -18.82
CA GLY A 252 8.35 -6.97 -19.33
C GLY A 252 8.52 -5.86 -18.30
N ASP A 253 8.06 -4.67 -18.65
CA ASP A 253 8.23 -3.47 -17.83
C ASP A 253 6.97 -2.60 -17.87
N PHE A 254 6.49 -2.21 -16.69
CA PHE A 254 5.45 -1.19 -16.57
C PHE A 254 6.04 0.21 -16.71
N GLU A 255 5.30 1.09 -17.37
CA GLU A 255 5.67 2.51 -17.52
C GLU A 255 5.76 3.20 -16.16
N ALA A 256 4.78 2.96 -15.29
CA ALA A 256 4.76 3.41 -13.90
C ALA A 256 4.72 2.23 -12.92
N ASP A 257 5.50 2.30 -11.84
CA ASP A 257 5.41 1.29 -10.76
C ASP A 257 4.06 1.36 -10.03
N ARG A 258 3.45 2.55 -10.00
CA ARG A 258 2.18 2.82 -9.34
C ARG A 258 1.35 3.82 -10.11
N THR A 259 0.04 3.65 -10.06
CA THR A 259 -0.97 4.56 -10.59
C THR A 259 -2.09 4.71 -9.55
N GLY A 260 -3.17 5.44 -9.84
CA GLY A 260 -4.24 5.61 -8.85
C GLY A 260 -5.18 6.76 -9.14
N ARG A 261 -5.97 7.11 -8.12
CA ARG A 261 -6.90 8.23 -8.09
C ARG A 261 -6.74 9.00 -6.79
N GLY A 262 -6.63 10.33 -6.90
CA GLY A 262 -6.65 11.25 -5.78
C GLY A 262 -8.05 11.42 -5.19
N GLU A 263 -8.14 12.17 -4.10
CA GLU A 263 -9.39 12.34 -3.33
C GLU A 263 -10.50 13.02 -4.14
N ASP A 264 -10.13 13.89 -5.09
CA ASP A 264 -11.05 14.62 -5.96
C ASP A 264 -11.40 13.87 -7.26
N GLU A 265 -10.76 12.74 -7.55
CA GLU A 265 -10.95 11.97 -8.78
C GLU A 265 -11.96 10.84 -8.57
N THR A 266 -13.04 10.83 -9.36
CA THR A 266 -14.22 9.97 -9.09
C THR A 266 -14.20 8.63 -9.81
N GLU A 267 -13.27 8.45 -10.75
CA GLU A 267 -13.17 7.23 -11.55
C GLU A 267 -12.80 6.03 -10.68
N SER A 268 -13.47 4.90 -10.92
CA SER A 268 -13.25 3.64 -10.22
C SER A 268 -12.27 2.70 -10.93
N PHE A 269 -11.29 3.28 -11.63
CA PHE A 269 -10.27 2.54 -12.37
C PHE A 269 -8.98 3.32 -12.52
N SER A 270 -7.89 2.63 -12.83
CA SER A 270 -6.64 3.22 -13.29
C SER A 270 -6.01 2.35 -14.37
N GLU A 271 -5.29 3.00 -15.28
CA GLU A 271 -4.57 2.34 -16.36
C GLU A 271 -3.06 2.47 -16.20
N ASN A 272 -2.34 1.53 -16.80
CA ASN A 272 -0.88 1.54 -16.91
C ASN A 272 -0.46 0.86 -18.21
N THR A 273 0.69 1.26 -18.75
CA THR A 273 1.27 0.67 -19.95
C THR A 273 2.31 -0.37 -19.55
N TRP A 274 2.27 -1.55 -20.16
CA TRP A 274 3.29 -2.59 -20.00
C TRP A 274 3.90 -2.94 -21.34
N THR A 275 5.23 -2.98 -21.41
CA THR A 275 5.95 -3.44 -22.59
C THR A 275 6.30 -4.91 -22.43
N ALA A 276 5.73 -5.74 -23.30
CA ALA A 276 6.00 -7.18 -23.30
C ALA A 276 7.46 -7.47 -23.70
N PRO A 277 8.10 -8.50 -23.14
CA PRO A 277 9.41 -8.95 -23.61
C PRO A 277 9.33 -9.42 -25.06
N THR A 278 10.45 -9.36 -25.79
CA THR A 278 10.53 -9.87 -27.16
C THR A 278 10.63 -11.39 -27.23
N THR A 279 10.99 -12.04 -26.12
CA THR A 279 11.12 -13.50 -26.03
C THR A 279 9.85 -14.09 -25.43
N PRO A 280 9.18 -15.04 -26.13
CA PRO A 280 8.04 -15.76 -25.59
C PRO A 280 8.36 -16.52 -24.29
N GLY A 281 7.37 -16.65 -23.41
CA GLY A 281 7.53 -17.32 -22.12
C GLY A 281 6.41 -17.01 -21.13
N PRO A 282 6.42 -17.64 -19.94
CA PRO A 282 5.43 -17.37 -18.91
C PRO A 282 5.56 -15.93 -18.40
N ALA A 283 4.42 -15.32 -18.09
CA ALA A 283 4.32 -14.01 -17.46
C ALA A 283 3.45 -14.13 -16.21
N GLN A 284 4.00 -13.77 -15.05
CA GLN A 284 3.20 -13.59 -13.84
C GLN A 284 3.12 -12.10 -13.54
N LEU A 285 1.92 -11.63 -13.26
CA LEU A 285 1.64 -10.24 -12.91
C LEU A 285 0.88 -10.18 -11.60
N TRP A 286 1.12 -9.14 -10.83
CA TRP A 286 0.39 -8.87 -9.61
C TRP A 286 -0.07 -7.42 -9.59
N VAL A 287 -1.27 -7.22 -9.10
CA VAL A 287 -1.90 -5.90 -8.94
C VAL A 287 -2.32 -5.76 -7.50
N VAL A 288 -1.84 -4.73 -6.83
CA VAL A 288 -2.15 -4.44 -5.42
C VAL A 288 -2.86 -3.09 -5.35
N LEU A 289 -4.09 -3.09 -4.87
CA LEU A 289 -4.91 -1.91 -4.61
C LEU A 289 -4.78 -1.53 -3.13
N ARG A 290 -4.61 -0.24 -2.85
CA ARG A 290 -4.54 0.32 -1.50
C ARG A 290 -5.37 1.58 -1.41
N ASP A 291 -6.10 1.74 -0.31
CA ASP A 291 -6.71 3.03 0.05
C ASP A 291 -5.74 3.91 0.86
N ALA A 292 -6.18 5.12 1.20
CA ALA A 292 -5.40 6.07 1.99
C ALA A 292 -5.32 5.71 3.49
N ARG A 293 -6.25 4.91 4.00
CA ARG A 293 -6.41 4.54 5.41
C ARG A 293 -5.83 3.16 5.76
N GLY A 294 -5.18 2.50 4.80
CA GLY A 294 -4.41 1.27 5.00
C GLY A 294 -5.10 -0.01 4.53
N GLY A 295 -6.32 0.04 4.01
CA GLY A 295 -6.98 -1.12 3.43
C GLY A 295 -6.32 -1.57 2.12
N VAL A 296 -6.39 -2.88 1.87
CA VAL A 296 -5.64 -3.54 0.80
C VAL A 296 -6.47 -4.63 0.15
N ASP A 297 -6.39 -4.72 -1.17
CA ASP A 297 -6.83 -5.89 -1.94
C ASP A 297 -5.88 -6.16 -3.10
N PHE A 298 -5.91 -7.37 -3.66
CA PHE A 298 -4.96 -7.73 -4.70
C PHE A 298 -5.42 -8.88 -5.58
N LEU A 299 -4.83 -8.95 -6.78
CA LEU A 299 -4.96 -10.06 -7.72
C LEU A 299 -3.58 -10.54 -8.19
N ALA A 300 -3.48 -11.85 -8.40
CA ALA A 300 -2.36 -12.51 -9.05
C ALA A 300 -2.85 -13.08 -10.39
N LEU A 301 -2.15 -12.76 -11.47
CA LEU A 301 -2.52 -13.10 -12.83
C LEU A 301 -1.42 -13.94 -13.45
N ASN A 302 -1.80 -15.08 -14.02
CA ASN A 302 -0.91 -15.93 -14.79
C ASN A 302 -1.23 -15.77 -16.27
N GLY A 303 -0.18 -15.60 -17.07
CA GLY A 303 -0.28 -15.39 -18.49
C GLY A 303 0.94 -15.93 -19.22
N ALA A 304 0.98 -15.70 -20.53
CA ALA A 304 2.09 -16.08 -21.38
C ALA A 304 2.29 -15.03 -22.47
N VAL A 305 3.55 -14.74 -22.73
CA VAL A 305 3.99 -13.99 -23.90
C VAL A 305 4.20 -14.99 -25.03
N VAL A 306 3.54 -14.77 -26.14
CA VAL A 306 3.57 -15.66 -27.32
C VAL A 306 4.26 -14.97 -28.49
N ALA A 307 4.77 -15.76 -29.43
CA ALA A 307 5.28 -15.21 -30.68
C ALA A 307 4.17 -14.43 -31.41
N ARG A 308 4.56 -13.36 -32.12
CA ARG A 308 3.64 -12.59 -32.96
C ARG A 308 3.12 -13.40 -34.13
#